data_AF-A0A2V9CQV8-F1
#
_entry.id   AF-A0A2V9CQV8-F1
#
_cell.length_a   1.000
_cell.length_b   1.000
_cell.length_c   1.000
_cell.angle_alpha   90.00
_cell.angle_beta   90.00
_cell.angle_gamma   90.00
#
_symmetry.space_group_name_H-M   'P 1'
#
loop_
_entity.id
_entity.type
_entity.pdbx_description
1 polymer ?
#
loop_
_entity_poly.entity_id
_entity_poly.type
_entity_poly.pdbx_seq_one_letter_code
_entity_poly.pdbx_strand_id
1 'polypeptide(L)'
;MKQMERSGLWLVIVRWSRTGLLKSPDQQPTVDKAIAMDSPFIASGRRHESDNYLFLNRADAESFKERIEENMKRKVSPKWKAKADIAEVTPEDIAHLDLDPAQRKTRNPKA
;
A
#
# COMPACT_ATOMS: atom_id res chain seq x y z
N MET A 1 -25.99 20.43 -9.16
CA MET A 1 -24.59 20.34 -9.61
C MET A 1 -23.90 19.30 -8.74
N LYS A 2 -23.45 18.16 -9.30
CA LYS A 2 -22.63 17.20 -8.53
C LYS A 2 -21.29 17.87 -8.27
N GLN A 3 -20.97 18.09 -7.00
CA GLN A 3 -19.64 18.51 -6.55
C GLN A 3 -18.65 17.52 -7.18
N MET A 4 -17.84 17.98 -8.13
CA MET A 4 -16.68 17.21 -8.58
C MET A 4 -15.77 17.11 -7.36
N GLU A 5 -15.74 15.94 -6.73
CA GLU A 5 -14.71 15.64 -5.73
C GLU A 5 -13.37 16.00 -6.35
N ARG A 6 -12.63 16.90 -5.70
CA ARG A 6 -11.25 17.21 -6.11
C ARG A 6 -10.51 15.88 -6.19
N SER A 7 -10.08 15.52 -7.39
CA SER A 7 -9.37 14.27 -7.65
C SER A 7 -7.98 14.38 -7.03
N GLY A 8 -7.86 14.07 -5.74
CA GLY A 8 -6.59 13.99 -5.03
C GLY A 8 -5.91 12.65 -5.30
N LEU A 9 -4.57 12.64 -5.28
CA LEU A 9 -3.81 11.40 -5.18
C LEU A 9 -3.72 10.99 -3.72
N TRP A 10 -3.94 9.71 -3.46
CA TRP A 10 -3.96 9.16 -2.10
C TRP A 10 -2.90 8.08 -1.98
N LEU A 11 -2.01 8.22 -1.01
CA LEU A 11 -0.94 7.28 -0.75
C LEU A 11 -1.26 6.47 0.50
N VAL A 12 -1.33 5.15 0.36
CA VAL A 12 -1.30 4.23 1.51
C VAL A 12 0.15 3.86 1.76
N ILE A 13 0.63 4.15 2.97
CA ILE A 13 1.99 3.85 3.42
C ILE A 13 1.89 2.73 4.45
N VAL A 14 2.38 1.54 4.09
CA VAL A 14 2.41 0.36 4.95
C VAL A 14 3.79 0.25 5.58
N ARG A 15 3.87 0.56 6.87
CA ARG A 15 5.10 0.45 7.66
C ARG A 15 5.08 -0.84 8.44
N TRP A 16 6.19 -1.57 8.41
CA TRP A 16 6.32 -2.78 9.21
C TRP A 16 7.20 -2.53 10.43
N SER A 17 6.80 -3.16 11.52
CA SER A 17 7.50 -3.13 12.80
C SER A 17 7.65 -4.57 13.29
N ARG A 18 8.85 -4.90 13.78
CA ARG A 18 9.14 -6.18 14.41
C ARG A 18 9.06 -6.00 15.92
N THR A 19 8.40 -6.93 16.61
CA THR A 19 8.50 -7.06 18.07
C THR A 19 9.71 -7.97 18.40
N GLY A 20 10.80 -7.38 18.92
CA GLY A 20 12.04 -8.09 19.29
C GLY A 20 13.31 -7.58 18.58
N LEU A 21 14.49 -8.06 19.02
CA LEU A 21 15.82 -7.55 18.63
C LEU A 21 16.13 -7.64 17.12
N LEU A 22 16.65 -6.52 16.62
CA LEU A 22 17.16 -6.17 15.29
C LEU A 22 16.20 -6.36 14.09
N LYS A 23 15.89 -5.21 13.48
CA LYS A 23 15.26 -5.07 12.17
C LYS A 23 16.28 -5.45 11.09
N SER A 24 16.23 -6.66 10.58
CA SER A 24 16.87 -6.96 9.29
C SER A 24 15.85 -6.65 8.19
N PRO A 25 16.10 -5.65 7.32
CA PRO A 25 15.18 -5.25 6.24
C PRO A 25 14.85 -6.39 5.28
N ASP A 26 15.78 -7.34 5.12
CA ASP A 26 15.66 -8.50 4.24
C ASP A 26 14.64 -9.54 4.72
N GLN A 27 14.23 -9.47 6.00
CA GLN A 27 13.24 -10.38 6.60
C GLN A 27 11.87 -9.72 6.79
N GLN A 28 11.72 -8.48 6.35
CA GLN A 28 10.47 -7.76 6.43
C GLN A 28 9.43 -8.40 5.51
N PRO A 29 8.22 -8.73 6.00
CA PRO A 29 7.15 -9.19 5.14
C PRO A 29 6.76 -8.10 4.15
N THR A 30 6.32 -8.50 2.97
CA THR A 30 5.61 -7.62 2.04
C THR A 30 4.12 -7.82 2.21
N VAL A 31 3.32 -6.87 1.71
CA VAL A 31 1.87 -7.09 1.55
C VAL A 31 1.64 -8.35 0.72
N ASP A 32 0.67 -9.17 1.14
CA ASP A 32 0.25 -10.37 0.42
C ASP A 32 -0.18 -10.00 -1.00
N LYS A 33 0.38 -10.70 -2.00
CA LYS A 33 0.07 -10.46 -3.41
C LYS A 33 -1.43 -10.56 -3.69
N ALA A 34 -2.17 -11.42 -3.00
CA ALA A 34 -3.63 -11.53 -3.17
C ALA A 34 -4.35 -10.23 -2.78
N ILE A 35 -3.95 -9.61 -1.66
CA ILE A 35 -4.54 -8.34 -1.21
C ILE A 35 -4.21 -7.21 -2.18
N ALA A 36 -2.97 -7.18 -2.67
CA ALA A 36 -2.55 -6.21 -3.66
C ALA A 36 -3.32 -6.39 -4.97
N MET A 37 -3.52 -7.61 -5.46
CA MET A 37 -4.26 -7.88 -6.70
C MET A 37 -5.74 -7.50 -6.63
N ASP A 38 -6.36 -7.63 -5.46
CA ASP A 38 -7.79 -7.32 -5.26
C ASP A 38 -8.08 -5.82 -5.06
N SER A 39 -7.06 -4.96 -5.15
CA SER A 39 -7.17 -3.54 -4.84
C SER A 39 -6.74 -2.63 -6.00
N PRO A 40 -7.53 -1.60 -6.35
CA PRO A 40 -7.37 -0.85 -7.60
C PRO A 40 -6.36 0.31 -7.52
N PHE A 41 -5.20 0.11 -6.88
CA PHE A 41 -4.12 1.12 -6.87
C PHE A 41 -3.49 1.30 -8.27
N ILE A 42 -2.88 2.46 -8.51
CA ILE A 42 -2.31 2.82 -9.81
C ILE A 42 -0.79 2.66 -9.92
N ALA A 43 -0.10 2.68 -8.78
CA ALA A 43 1.33 2.41 -8.71
C ALA A 43 1.67 1.94 -7.29
N SER A 44 2.76 1.19 -7.15
CA SER A 44 3.30 0.79 -5.86
C SER A 44 4.83 0.85 -5.86
N GLY A 45 5.44 1.07 -4.71
CA GLY A 45 6.89 1.16 -4.59
C GLY A 45 7.35 0.98 -3.15
N ARG A 46 8.64 0.71 -2.95
CA ARG A 46 9.21 0.42 -1.63
C ARG A 46 10.30 1.41 -1.28
N ARG A 47 10.22 2.04 -0.11
CA ARG A 47 11.26 2.96 0.39
C ARG A 47 11.35 2.93 1.92
N HIS A 48 12.58 2.95 2.45
CA HIS A 48 12.87 3.02 3.89
C HIS A 48 11.95 2.12 4.75
N GLU A 49 11.89 0.82 4.41
CA GLU A 49 11.06 -0.17 5.13
C GLU A 49 9.54 0.06 5.03
N SER A 50 9.06 0.78 4.02
CA SER A 50 7.63 1.01 3.79
C SER A 50 7.23 0.58 2.39
N ASP A 51 6.10 -0.13 2.29
CA ASP A 51 5.42 -0.37 1.02
C ASP A 51 4.42 0.77 0.78
N ASN A 52 4.48 1.38 -0.39
CA ASN A 52 3.67 2.54 -0.75
C ASN A 52 2.73 2.15 -1.90
N TYR A 53 1.47 2.54 -1.80
CA TYR A 53 0.44 2.24 -2.80
C TYR A 53 -0.34 3.51 -3.12
N LEU A 54 -0.35 3.90 -4.39
CA LEU A 54 -0.94 5.13 -4.86
C LEU A 54 -2.34 4.89 -5.43
N PHE A 55 -3.32 5.69 -5.04
CA PHE A 55 -4.72 5.59 -5.45
C PHE A 55 -5.22 6.93 -6.01
N LEU A 56 -6.19 6.86 -6.91
CA LEU A 56 -6.86 8.04 -7.49
C LEU A 56 -8.08 8.50 -6.67
N ASN A 57 -8.53 7.69 -5.70
CA ASN A 57 -9.65 8.01 -4.85
C ASN A 57 -9.33 7.63 -3.40
N ARG A 58 -10.01 8.31 -2.47
CA ARG A 58 -9.82 8.09 -1.05
C ARG A 58 -10.46 6.79 -0.57
N ALA A 59 -11.63 6.45 -1.11
CA ALA A 59 -12.40 5.29 -0.68
C ALA A 59 -11.66 3.96 -0.92
N ASP A 60 -10.98 3.81 -2.07
CA ASP A 60 -10.18 2.61 -2.35
C ASP A 60 -8.92 2.58 -1.46
N ALA A 61 -8.31 3.73 -1.17
CA ALA A 61 -7.19 3.81 -0.24
C ALA A 61 -7.60 3.40 1.19
N GLU A 62 -8.76 3.87 1.66
CA GLU A 62 -9.35 3.50 2.96
C GLU A 62 -9.71 2.01 2.99
N SER A 63 -10.39 1.48 1.97
CA SER A 63 -10.71 0.06 1.87
C SER A 63 -9.46 -0.82 1.84
N PHE A 64 -8.41 -0.41 1.12
CA PHE A 64 -7.14 -1.13 1.09
C PHE A 64 -6.46 -1.12 2.46
N LYS A 65 -6.41 0.03 3.14
CA LYS A 65 -5.88 0.13 4.50
C LYS A 65 -6.59 -0.85 5.44
N GLU A 66 -7.92 -0.89 5.42
CA GLU A 66 -8.71 -1.80 6.27
C GLU A 66 -8.36 -3.26 5.98
N ARG A 67 -8.30 -3.67 4.70
CA ARG A 67 -7.92 -5.04 4.31
C ARG A 67 -6.53 -5.43 4.79
N ILE A 68 -5.57 -4.51 4.71
CA ILE A 68 -4.22 -4.72 5.25
C ILE A 68 -4.33 -4.96 6.75
N GLU A 69 -4.94 -4.05 7.50
CA GLU A 69 -5.05 -4.15 8.96
C GLU A 69 -5.80 -5.42 9.41
N GLU A 70 -6.84 -5.85 8.68
CA GLU A 70 -7.56 -7.09 8.95
C GLU A 70 -6.74 -8.35 8.65
N ASN A 71 -6.08 -8.42 7.50
CA ASN A 71 -5.27 -9.57 7.15
C ASN A 71 -4.05 -9.71 8.08
N MET A 72 -3.50 -8.59 8.52
CA MET A 72 -2.40 -8.55 9.49
C MET A 72 -2.78 -9.19 10.82
N LYS A 73 -4.02 -9.01 11.28
CA LYS A 73 -4.52 -9.70 12.49
C LYS A 73 -4.61 -11.22 12.31
N ARG A 74 -4.79 -11.71 11.08
CA ARG A 74 -5.07 -13.11 10.78
C ARG A 74 -3.84 -13.94 10.40
N LYS A 75 -2.90 -13.38 9.63
CA LYS A 75 -1.89 -14.16 8.91
C LYS A 75 -0.43 -13.89 9.26
N VAL A 76 -0.10 -12.75 9.87
CA VAL A 76 1.30 -12.38 10.04
C VAL A 76 1.86 -12.97 11.33
N SER A 77 3.00 -13.65 11.18
CA SER A 77 3.79 -14.25 12.26
C SER A 77 3.79 -13.33 13.49
N PRO A 78 3.66 -13.86 14.74
CA PRO A 78 3.45 -13.07 15.96
C PRO A 78 4.51 -12.00 16.27
N LYS A 79 5.58 -11.96 15.47
CA LYS A 79 6.73 -11.06 15.60
C LYS A 79 6.67 -9.82 14.69
N TRP A 80 5.72 -9.75 13.75
CA TRP A 80 5.62 -8.62 12.81
C TRP A 80 4.24 -7.97 12.87
N LYS A 81 4.24 -6.64 12.95
CA LYS A 81 3.03 -5.80 12.91
C LYS A 81 3.20 -4.78 11.80
N ALA A 82 2.21 -4.65 10.94
CA ALA A 82 2.12 -3.59 9.95
C ALA A 82 1.14 -2.53 10.43
N LYS A 83 1.45 -1.28 10.14
CA LYS A 83 0.57 -0.14 10.31
C LYS A 83 0.44 0.53 8.94
N ALA A 84 -0.79 0.78 8.52
CA ALA A 84 -1.08 1.48 7.28
C ALA A 84 -1.60 2.89 7.58
N ASP A 85 -0.93 3.91 7.04
CA ASP A 85 -1.33 5.30 7.13
C ASP A 85 -1.79 5.79 5.73
N ILE A 86 -2.72 6.74 5.67
CA ILE A 86 -3.19 7.36 4.42
C ILE A 86 -2.78 8.82 4.42
N ALA A 87 -2.20 9.27 3.31
CA ALA A 87 -1.88 10.66 3.07
C ALA A 87 -2.48 11.11 1.73
N GLU A 88 -3.03 12.32 1.69
CA GLU A 88 -3.23 13.03 0.42
C GLU A 88 -1.86 13.54 -0.04
N VAL A 89 -1.53 13.32 -1.30
CA VAL A 89 -0.21 13.62 -1.86
C VAL A 89 -0.33 14.35 -3.20
N THR A 90 0.70 15.11 -3.52
CA THR A 90 0.92 15.69 -4.85
C THR A 90 1.85 14.80 -5.67
N PRO A 91 1.90 14.94 -7.02
CA PRO A 91 2.90 14.28 -7.84
C PRO A 91 4.34 14.51 -7.37
N GLU A 92 4.64 15.71 -6.86
CA GLU A 92 5.95 16.09 -6.35
C GLU A 92 6.33 15.29 -5.09
N ASP A 93 5.37 15.05 -4.18
CA ASP A 93 5.59 14.28 -2.94
C ASP A 93 5.99 12.82 -3.21
N ILE A 94 5.50 12.26 -4.32
CA ILE A 94 5.69 10.85 -4.66
C ILE A 94 6.81 10.60 -5.67
N ALA A 95 7.40 11.67 -6.24
CA ALA A 95 8.48 11.57 -7.22
C ALA A 95 9.72 10.80 -6.69
N HIS A 96 9.89 10.75 -5.37
CA HIS A 96 11.00 10.09 -4.68
C HIS A 96 10.65 8.71 -4.09
N LEU A 97 9.47 8.15 -4.39
CA LEU A 97 9.01 6.89 -3.81
C LEU A 97 9.28 5.66 -4.70
N ASP A 98 9.94 5.84 -5.85
CA ASP A 98 10.22 4.80 -6.85
C ASP A 98 8.98 3.93 -7.11
N LEU A 99 7.85 4.58 -7.40
CA LEU A 99 6.58 3.91 -7.67
C LEU A 99 6.59 3.32 -9.09
N ASP A 100 6.28 2.03 -9.21
CA ASP A 100 6.15 1.33 -10.49
C ASP A 100 4.67 1.33 -10.95
N PRO A 101 4.32 2.08 -12.02
CA PRO A 101 2.98 2.10 -12.58
C PRO A 101 2.59 0.77 -13.26
N ALA A 102 3.56 -0.09 -13.58
CA ALA A 102 3.30 -1.39 -14.23
C ALA A 102 2.61 -2.38 -13.28
N GLN A 103 2.62 -2.14 -11.97
CA GLN A 103 1.97 -3.01 -10.98
C GLN A 103 0.44 -3.02 -11.10
N ARG A 104 -0.20 -1.97 -11.65
CA ARG A 104 -1.64 -2.00 -12.00
C ARG A 104 -1.91 -2.85 -13.24
N LYS A 105 -0.90 -3.04 -14.11
CA LYS A 105 -1.04 -3.72 -15.41
C LYS A 105 -0.90 -5.23 -15.36
N THR A 106 -0.72 -5.86 -14.20
CA THR A 106 -1.10 -7.27 -14.00
C THR A 106 -2.62 -7.45 -13.95
N ARG A 107 -3.28 -6.86 -14.95
CA ARG A 107 -4.62 -7.23 -15.40
C ARG A 107 -4.40 -8.52 -16.18
N ASN A 108 -4.76 -9.62 -15.54
CA ASN A 108 -4.87 -10.95 -16.11
C ASN A 108 -5.23 -10.93 -17.60
N PRO A 109 -4.37 -11.38 -18.54
CA PRO A 109 -4.89 -11.99 -19.74
C PRO A 109 -5.17 -13.44 -19.39
N LYS A 110 -6.44 -13.85 -19.42
CA LYS A 110 -6.85 -15.26 -19.34
C LYS A 110 -5.89 -16.17 -20.11
N ALA A 111 -5.48 -17.26 -19.47
CA ALA A 111 -5.42 -18.60 -20.05
C ALA A 111 -5.63 -19.62 -18.92
#